data_AF-A0A6D2HFY9-F1
#
_entry.id   AF-A0A6D2HFY9-F1
#
_cell.length_a   1.000
_cell.length_b   1.000
_cell.length_c   1.000
_cell.angle_alpha   90.00
_cell.angle_beta   90.00
_cell.angle_gamma   90.00
#
_symmetry.space_group_name_H-M   'P 1'
#
loop_
_entity.id
_entity.type
_entity.pdbx_description
1 polymer ?
#
loop_
_entity_poly.entity_id
_entity_poly.type
_entity_poly.pdbx_seq_one_letter_code
_entity_poly.pdbx_strand_id
1 'polypeptide(L)'
;MGMCAPGAAPGACSSCINDATGNLLQVCLNQTNAFIWFGEEIHCLVRYSNRSFSGLLVLEPYRVLFNYMDIEKSPEEFDSVWDRLMSRMVTRASSSVRNNSSTSSSLSSPSRYYAKDVSPVPVYGTYRC
;
A
#
# COMPACT_ATOMS: atom_id res chain seq x y z
N MET A 1 12.50 2.98 -3.19
CA MET A 1 11.31 3.67 -3.69
C MET A 1 10.58 4.32 -2.51
N GLY A 2 9.98 5.49 -2.75
CA GLY A 2 9.07 6.15 -1.82
C GLY A 2 7.79 6.52 -2.58
N MET A 3 6.63 6.27 -1.98
CA MET A 3 5.33 6.56 -2.57
C MET A 3 4.45 7.28 -1.56
N CYS A 4 3.74 8.33 -2.01
CA CYS A 4 2.75 9.03 -1.20
C CYS A 4 1.42 8.29 -1.21
N ALA A 5 0.74 8.28 -0.07
CA ALA A 5 -0.64 7.85 -0.02
C ALA A 5 -1.55 8.83 -0.81
N PRO A 6 -2.61 8.34 -1.47
CA PRO A 6 -3.58 9.21 -2.13
C PRO A 6 -4.19 10.20 -1.14
N GLY A 7 -4.15 11.50 -1.49
CA GLY A 7 -4.68 12.59 -0.66
C GLY A 7 -3.72 13.14 0.40
N ALA A 8 -2.51 12.57 0.55
CA ALA A 8 -1.50 13.15 1.43
C ALA A 8 -1.03 14.52 0.91
N ALA A 9 -0.95 15.51 1.80
CA ALA A 9 -0.38 16.82 1.45
C ALA A 9 1.11 16.66 1.08
N PRO A 10 1.65 17.43 0.10
CA PRO A 10 3.03 17.26 -0.35
C PRO A 10 4.08 17.33 0.77
N GLY A 11 3.93 18.28 1.70
CA GLY A 11 4.83 18.41 2.85
C GLY A 11 4.76 17.22 3.81
N ALA A 12 3.56 16.76 4.13
CA ALA A 12 3.34 15.59 4.98
C ALA A 12 3.93 14.31 4.36
N CYS A 13 3.75 14.11 3.05
CA CYS A 13 4.36 12.98 2.36
C CYS A 13 5.89 13.06 2.37
N SER A 14 6.47 14.24 2.07
CA SER A 14 7.92 14.40 2.04
C SER A 14 8.55 14.14 3.41
N SER A 15 7.93 14.61 4.50
CA SER A 15 8.38 14.32 5.86
C SER A 15 8.30 12.82 6.13
N CYS A 16 7.15 12.20 5.83
CA CYS A 16 6.95 10.77 6.02
C CYS A 16 8.03 9.93 5.31
N ILE A 17 8.38 10.24 4.06
CA ILE A 17 9.39 9.47 3.30
C ILE A 17 10.76 9.57 3.99
N ASN A 18 11.15 10.75 4.46
CA ASN A 18 12.43 10.95 5.14
C ASN A 18 12.48 10.18 6.47
N ASP A 19 11.44 10.33 7.29
CA ASP A 19 11.36 9.68 8.61
C ASP A 19 11.31 8.15 8.47
N ALA A 20 10.48 7.67 7.54
CA ALA A 20 10.36 6.25 7.21
C ALA A 20 11.70 5.65 6.73
N THR A 21 12.43 6.37 5.88
CA THR A 21 13.73 5.92 5.38
C THR A 21 14.75 5.80 6.51
N GLY A 22 14.84 6.83 7.36
CA GLY A 22 15.73 6.82 8.53
C GLY A 22 15.40 5.67 9.49
N ASN A 23 14.11 5.47 9.79
CA ASN A 23 13.65 4.39 10.65
C ASN A 23 13.98 3.00 10.06
N LEU A 24 13.76 2.81 8.75
CA LEU A 24 14.03 1.53 8.10
C LEU A 24 15.51 1.13 8.18
N LEU A 25 16.41 2.09 8.00
CA LEU A 25 17.85 1.86 8.07
C LEU A 25 18.32 1.57 9.50
N GLN A 26 17.65 2.11 10.51
CA GLN A 26 17.97 1.85 11.92
C GLN A 26 17.45 0.48 12.38
N VAL A 27 16.25 0.08 11.93
CA VAL A 27 15.58 -1.15 12.39
C VAL A 27 15.99 -2.36 11.57
N CYS A 28 16.04 -2.26 10.23
CA CYS A 28 16.39 -3.35 9.33
C CYS A 28 17.89 -3.35 9.00
N LEU A 29 18.73 -3.57 10.00
CA LEU A 29 20.19 -3.59 9.85
C LEU A 29 20.66 -4.75 8.95
N ASN A 30 21.57 -4.46 8.01
CA ASN A 30 22.15 -5.42 7.07
C ASN A 30 21.15 -6.15 6.17
N GLN A 31 19.95 -5.60 6.03
CA GLN A 31 18.92 -6.18 5.18
C GLN A 31 19.00 -5.60 3.79
N THR A 32 18.81 -6.45 2.80
CA THR A 32 18.87 -6.06 1.38
C THR A 32 17.49 -5.83 0.78
N ASN A 33 16.44 -6.10 1.53
CA ASN A 33 15.05 -5.90 1.14
C ASN A 33 14.22 -5.61 2.38
N ALA A 34 13.50 -4.49 2.39
CA ALA A 34 12.62 -4.14 3.50
C ALA A 34 11.62 -3.05 3.07
N PHE A 35 10.52 -2.95 3.80
CA PHE A 35 9.52 -1.90 3.60
C PHE A 35 8.89 -1.42 4.91
N ILE A 36 8.31 -0.22 4.87
CA ILE A 36 7.53 0.36 5.97
C ILE A 36 6.38 1.20 5.44
N TRP A 37 5.24 1.05 6.12
CA TRP A 37 4.16 2.03 6.13
C TRP A 37 4.32 2.89 7.38
N PHE A 38 4.39 4.21 7.22
CA PHE A 38 4.72 5.13 8.30
C PHE A 38 3.63 6.19 8.51
N GLY A 39 3.35 6.49 9.77
CA GLY A 39 2.35 7.47 10.23
C GLY A 39 1.13 6.84 10.94
N GLU A 40 0.51 7.59 11.84
CA GLU A 40 -0.80 7.26 12.45
C GLU A 40 -1.91 7.26 11.38
N GLU A 41 -1.83 8.22 10.47
CA GLU A 41 -2.39 8.13 9.13
C GLU A 41 -1.27 7.72 8.17
N ILE A 42 -1.50 6.68 7.36
CA ILE A 42 -0.52 6.23 6.38
C ILE A 42 -0.35 7.32 5.32
N HIS A 43 0.75 8.08 5.41
CA HIS A 43 1.07 9.14 4.46
C HIS A 43 2.03 8.66 3.36
N CYS A 44 2.80 7.61 3.61
CA CYS A 44 3.74 7.08 2.64
C CYS A 44 4.06 5.58 2.83
N LEU A 45 4.57 4.98 1.76
CA LEU A 45 5.26 3.69 1.75
C LEU A 45 6.70 3.90 1.30
N VAL A 46 7.66 3.37 2.07
CA VAL A 46 9.06 3.29 1.66
C VAL A 46 9.46 1.83 1.55
N ARG A 47 10.15 1.48 0.47
CA ARG A 47 10.69 0.13 0.24
C ARG A 47 12.03 0.20 -0.48
N TYR A 48 13.02 -0.55 -0.01
CA TYR A 48 14.25 -0.80 -0.76
C TYR A 48 14.38 -2.29 -1.08
N SER A 49 15.12 -2.59 -2.14
CA SER A 49 15.55 -3.95 -2.47
C SER A 49 16.86 -3.87 -3.25
N ASN A 50 17.73 -4.86 -3.09
CA ASN A 50 18.90 -5.07 -3.95
C ASN A 50 18.52 -5.62 -5.34
N ARG A 51 17.26 -6.00 -5.55
CA ARG A 51 16.72 -6.43 -6.84
C ARG A 51 15.82 -5.33 -7.40
N SER A 52 15.92 -5.08 -8.71
CA SER A 52 14.97 -4.21 -9.39
C SER A 52 13.58 -4.86 -9.41
N PHE A 53 12.57 -4.09 -9.01
CA PHE A 53 11.15 -4.49 -9.02
C PHE A 53 10.28 -3.48 -9.78
N SER A 54 10.90 -2.52 -10.49
CA SER A 54 10.15 -1.51 -11.25
C SER A 54 9.36 -2.17 -12.38
N GLY A 55 8.06 -1.91 -12.45
CA GLY A 55 7.16 -2.51 -13.45
C GLY A 55 6.86 -4.00 -13.23
N LEU A 56 7.38 -4.62 -12.16
CA LEU A 56 7.11 -6.01 -11.80
C LEU A 56 6.09 -6.08 -10.67
N LEU A 57 5.17 -7.05 -10.75
CA LEU A 57 4.26 -7.37 -9.66
C LEU A 57 5.01 -8.21 -8.61
N VAL A 58 5.59 -7.55 -7.61
CA VAL A 58 6.33 -8.20 -6.53
C VAL A 58 5.55 -8.09 -5.22
N LEU A 59 4.87 -9.18 -4.84
CA LEU A 59 3.99 -9.24 -3.67
C LEU A 59 4.74 -9.36 -2.34
N GLU A 60 5.98 -9.85 -2.36
CA GLU A 60 6.82 -9.99 -1.17
C GLU A 60 7.85 -8.86 -1.04
N PRO A 61 8.25 -8.49 0.18
CA PRO A 61 7.68 -8.92 1.46
C PRO A 61 6.31 -8.27 1.72
N TYR A 62 5.46 -8.97 2.47
CA TYR A 62 4.18 -8.46 2.96
C TYR A 62 4.07 -8.63 4.49
N ARG A 63 3.11 -7.94 5.10
CA ARG A 63 2.73 -8.12 6.50
C ARG A 63 1.22 -8.34 6.56
N VAL A 64 0.80 -9.38 7.29
CA VAL A 64 -0.62 -9.61 7.60
C VAL A 64 -0.94 -8.91 8.92
N LEU A 65 -2.07 -8.20 8.94
CA LEU A 65 -2.64 -7.65 10.15
C LEU A 65 -3.95 -8.38 10.43
N PHE A 66 -4.19 -8.71 11.69
CA PHE A 66 -5.40 -9.39 12.13
C PHE A 66 -6.23 -8.41 12.95
N ASN A 67 -7.55 -8.44 12.73
CA ASN A 67 -8.48 -7.86 13.67
C ASN A 67 -8.80 -8.93 14.73
N TYR A 68 -8.51 -8.63 16.00
CA TYR A 68 -8.77 -9.54 17.12
C TYR A 68 -10.12 -9.28 17.78
N MET A 69 -10.91 -8.32 17.27
CA MET A 69 -12.26 -8.06 17.76
C MET A 69 -13.22 -9.15 17.28
N ASP A 70 -14.15 -9.52 18.16
CA ASP A 70 -15.22 -10.45 17.81
C ASP A 70 -16.10 -9.88 16.71
N ILE A 71 -16.37 -10.71 15.70
CA ILE A 71 -17.33 -10.38 14.65
C ILE A 71 -18.68 -10.92 15.09
N GLU A 72 -19.61 -10.02 15.43
CA GLU A 72 -20.97 -10.38 15.88
C GLU A 72 -21.83 -10.97 14.75
N LYS A 73 -21.39 -10.86 13.50
CA LYS A 73 -22.11 -11.34 12.31
C LYS A 73 -21.77 -12.79 11.99
N SER A 74 -22.74 -13.48 11.37
CA SER A 74 -22.49 -14.82 10.83
C SER A 74 -21.36 -14.79 9.79
N PRO A 75 -20.50 -15.82 9.73
CA PRO A 75 -19.46 -15.92 8.72
C PRO A 75 -19.99 -15.71 7.29
N GLU A 76 -21.17 -16.24 6.97
CA GLU A 76 -21.77 -16.16 5.64
C GLU A 76 -22.17 -14.72 5.27
N GLU A 77 -22.69 -13.94 6.22
CA GLU A 77 -23.02 -12.52 5.99
C GLU A 77 -21.75 -11.69 5.79
N PHE A 78 -20.71 -11.97 6.59
CA PHE A 78 -19.41 -11.31 6.44
C PHE A 78 -18.78 -11.61 5.09
N ASP A 79 -18.70 -12.88 4.70
CA ASP A 79 -18.09 -13.33 3.45
C ASP A 79 -18.81 -12.72 2.23
N SER A 80 -20.15 -12.67 2.25
CA SER A 80 -20.92 -12.04 1.18
C SER A 80 -20.61 -10.56 1.00
N VAL A 81 -20.49 -9.82 2.11
CA VAL A 81 -20.13 -8.38 2.08
C VAL A 81 -18.69 -8.19 1.61
N TRP A 82 -17.78 -9.03 2.11
CA TRP A 82 -16.36 -9.02 1.75
C TRP A 82 -16.15 -9.27 0.27
N ASP A 83 -16.76 -10.32 -0.29
CA ASP A 83 -16.61 -10.70 -1.70
C ASP A 83 -17.11 -9.60 -2.64
N ARG A 84 -18.24 -8.98 -2.30
CA ARG A 84 -18.79 -7.85 -3.07
C ARG A 84 -17.87 -6.64 -3.02
N LEU A 85 -17.31 -6.34 -1.85
CA LEU A 85 -16.36 -5.24 -1.68
C LEU A 85 -15.08 -5.48 -2.50
N MET A 86 -14.47 -6.65 -2.36
CA MET A 86 -13.25 -7.03 -3.07
C MET A 86 -13.45 -7.05 -4.58
N SER A 87 -14.56 -7.62 -5.06
CA SER A 87 -14.90 -7.65 -6.48
C SER A 87 -15.04 -6.25 -7.07
N ARG A 88 -15.70 -5.34 -6.35
CA ARG A 88 -15.83 -3.92 -6.77
C ARG A 88 -14.48 -3.24 -6.83
N MET A 89 -13.63 -3.43 -5.81
CA MET A 89 -12.29 -2.85 -5.74
C MET A 89 -11.41 -3.33 -6.90
N VAL A 90 -11.38 -4.63 -7.17
CA VAL A 90 -10.63 -5.24 -8.29
C VAL A 90 -11.10 -4.68 -9.63
N THR A 91 -12.42 -4.57 -9.82
CA THR A 91 -13.00 -4.02 -11.05
C THR A 91 -12.58 -2.56 -11.26
N ARG A 92 -12.65 -1.73 -10.22
CA ARG A 92 -12.24 -0.32 -10.28
C ARG A 92 -10.75 -0.18 -10.61
N ALA A 93 -9.88 -0.88 -9.88
CA ALA A 93 -8.44 -0.84 -10.11
C ALA A 93 -8.05 -1.33 -11.52
N SER A 94 -8.77 -2.32 -12.06
CA SER A 94 -8.53 -2.83 -13.42
C SER A 94 -9.05 -1.88 -14.51
N SER A 95 -10.13 -1.15 -14.25
CA SER A 95 -10.73 -0.21 -15.21
C SER A 95 -9.89 1.05 -15.42
N SER A 96 -9.20 1.55 -14.38
CA SER A 96 -8.25 2.68 -14.51
C SER A 96 -7.06 2.36 -15.43
N VAL A 97 -6.77 1.08 -15.66
CA VAL A 97 -5.73 0.64 -16.60
C VAL A 97 -6.22 0.70 -18.06
N ARG A 98 -7.52 0.47 -18.31
CA ARG A 98 -8.07 0.36 -19.68
C ARG A 98 -8.35 1.70 -20.35
N ASN A 99 -8.75 2.73 -19.59
CA ASN A 99 -9.16 4.02 -20.15
C ASN A 99 -8.01 4.91 -20.70
N ASN A 100 -6.75 4.49 -20.57
CA ASN A 100 -5.58 5.21 -21.11
C ASN A 100 -4.80 4.39 -22.16
N SER A 101 -5.44 3.40 -22.79
CA SER A 101 -4.79 2.56 -23.83
C SER A 101 -4.58 3.27 -25.19
N SER A 102 -4.62 4.61 -25.21
CA SER A 102 -4.24 5.43 -26.37
C SER A 102 -3.23 6.50 -25.96
N THR A 103 -2.00 6.11 -25.62
CA THR A 103 -0.75 6.74 -26.08
C THR A 103 0.47 6.13 -25.38
N SER A 104 1.50 5.91 -26.18
CA SER A 104 2.79 5.35 -25.85
C SER A 104 3.55 6.10 -24.75
N SER A 105 4.39 5.35 -24.03
CA SER A 105 5.62 5.81 -23.36
C SER A 105 5.48 6.83 -22.22
N SER A 106 5.06 6.36 -21.05
CA SER A 106 5.65 6.78 -19.74
C SER A 106 5.11 5.89 -18.60
N LEU A 107 5.95 4.97 -18.14
CA LEU A 107 5.72 4.14 -16.95
C LEU A 107 5.77 4.94 -15.63
N SER A 108 5.76 6.26 -15.69
CA SER A 108 6.09 7.19 -14.59
C SER A 108 4.90 7.87 -13.88
N SER A 109 3.63 7.50 -14.12
CA SER A 109 2.52 8.01 -13.28
C SER A 109 2.32 7.11 -12.03
N PRO A 110 2.46 7.65 -10.80
CA PRO A 110 2.37 6.87 -9.56
C PRO A 110 0.94 6.47 -9.16
N SER A 111 -0.08 6.94 -9.86
CA SER A 111 -1.48 6.85 -9.42
C SER A 111 -2.24 5.60 -9.86
N ARG A 112 -1.59 4.62 -10.51
CA ARG A 112 -2.29 3.62 -11.33
C ARG A 112 -2.69 2.32 -10.63
N TYR A 113 -2.38 2.13 -9.34
CA TYR A 113 -2.57 0.85 -8.64
C TYR A 113 -3.47 0.91 -7.39
N TYR A 114 -4.10 2.05 -7.09
CA TYR A 114 -4.79 2.23 -5.81
C TYR A 114 -6.25 2.66 -6.01
N ALA A 115 -7.19 1.78 -5.65
CA ALA A 115 -8.57 2.14 -5.38
C ALA A 115 -8.75 2.16 -3.86
N LYS A 116 -9.07 3.31 -3.27
CA LYS A 116 -9.34 3.44 -1.83
C LYS A 116 -10.86 3.42 -1.63
N ASP A 117 -11.38 2.28 -1.18
CA ASP A 117 -12.70 2.25 -0.53
C ASP A 117 -12.48 2.48 0.98
N VAL A 118 -13.31 3.33 1.59
CA VAL A 118 -13.10 3.86 2.95
C VAL A 118 -13.33 2.76 3.99
N SER A 119 -12.25 2.25 4.57
CA SER A 119 -12.23 1.56 5.85
C SER A 119 -11.33 2.35 6.80
N PRO A 120 -11.66 2.47 8.10
CA PRO A 120 -10.73 3.01 9.07
C PRO A 120 -9.42 2.22 8.98
N VAL A 121 -8.31 2.92 8.78
CA VAL A 121 -6.99 2.30 8.78
C VAL A 121 -6.62 2.05 10.24
N PRO A 122 -6.32 0.81 10.65
CA PRO A 122 -5.86 0.59 12.00
C PRO A 122 -4.50 1.27 12.22
N VAL A 123 -4.31 1.85 13.41
CA VAL A 123 -3.12 2.62 13.80
C VAL A 123 -1.94 1.66 14.01
N TYR A 124 -1.14 1.41 12.97
CA TYR A 124 0.10 0.62 13.13
C TYR A 124 1.21 1.12 12.21
N GLY A 125 2.36 1.48 12.79
CA GLY A 125 3.63 1.55 12.07
C GLY A 125 4.08 0.14 11.72
N THR A 126 3.89 -0.29 10.47
CA THR A 126 4.21 -1.65 10.05
C THR A 126 5.43 -1.66 9.15
N TYR A 127 6.53 -2.21 9.65
CA TYR A 127 7.74 -2.49 8.87
C TYR A 127 7.92 -4.00 8.64
N ARG A 128 8.68 -4.37 7.63
CA ARG A 128 9.17 -5.73 7.47
C ARG A 128 10.58 -5.68 6.90
N CYS A 129 11.46 -6.39 7.60
CA CYS A 129 12.68 -6.94 7.06
C CYS A 129 12.39 -8.42 6.71
#